data_AF-A0A8S1IV08-F1
#
_entry.id   AF-A0A8S1IV08-F1
#
_cell.length_a   1.000
_cell.length_b   1.000
_cell.length_c   1.000
_cell.angle_alpha   90.00
_cell.angle_beta   90.00
_cell.angle_gamma   90.00
#
_symmetry.space_group_name_H-M   'P 1'
#
loop_
_entity.id
_entity.type
_entity.pdbx_description
1 polymer ?
#
loop_
_entity_poly.entity_id
_entity_poly.type
_entity_poly.pdbx_seq_one_letter_code
_entity_poly.pdbx_strand_id
1 'polypeptide(L)'
;MGVHCCWLPPRQVEKCLYGSVGVAAPRDWSDLLHPKFKGRIAFPASSRGLVGIALKTLGLGFNSNANDLRAWGVSETALKKRVQELKRQALLFDDREHVRAFAFGDAWLVVGSSLDVMALSATVSQARLFVPASGTTLWADLFVQPSSSKATRDPGEPSPLIPAWLDFILSPSRSVTTTGLKSGLSPLLLPDTGAEGAPGQACGSGMNGTEGLNVALDVKGRFLPPGCVLQRSEFLLPLDRETTDLYNRMLG
;
A
#
# COMPACT_ATOMS: atom_id res chain seq x y z
N MET A 1 16.18 6.81 23.20
CA MET A 1 15.44 7.39 22.06
C MET A 1 14.28 6.46 21.70
N GLY A 2 13.11 6.99 21.31
CA GLY A 2 11.97 6.17 20.86
C GLY A 2 10.70 6.39 21.69
N VAL A 3 9.70 6.98 21.04
CA VAL A 3 8.45 7.56 21.58
C VAL A 3 7.39 6.52 21.98
N HIS A 4 6.50 6.98 22.87
CA HIS A 4 5.30 6.41 23.51
C HIS A 4 4.22 5.69 22.64
N CYS A 5 3.32 4.99 23.36
CA CYS A 5 1.98 4.47 23.06
C CYS A 5 1.31 4.77 21.70
N CYS A 6 0.67 3.76 21.07
CA CYS A 6 -0.79 3.55 21.13
C CYS A 6 -1.29 2.34 20.31
N TRP A 7 -2.56 1.96 20.52
CA TRP A 7 -3.31 0.92 19.79
C TRP A 7 -3.77 1.45 18.41
N LEU A 8 -3.45 0.76 17.30
CA LEU A 8 -3.83 1.13 15.91
C LEU A 8 -4.03 -0.13 15.02
N PRO A 9 -4.81 -0.04 13.90
CA PRO A 9 -5.26 -1.20 13.10
C PRO A 9 -4.50 -1.43 11.76
N PRO A 10 -4.74 -2.56 11.04
CA PRO A 10 -4.00 -2.99 9.84
C PRO A 10 -4.42 -2.32 8.53
N ARG A 11 -3.63 -2.49 7.45
CA ARG A 11 -3.79 -1.84 6.13
C ARG A 11 -3.30 -2.58 4.82
N GLN A 12 -3.17 -3.93 4.74
CA GLN A 12 -1.98 -4.66 4.14
C GLN A 12 -1.14 -4.21 2.90
N VAL A 13 -1.65 -3.45 1.94
CA VAL A 13 -0.92 -2.88 0.78
C VAL A 13 -1.76 -1.72 0.25
N GLU A 14 -1.21 -0.61 -0.26
CA GLU A 14 -2.07 0.39 -0.94
C GLU A 14 -2.58 -0.16 -2.29
N LYS A 15 -3.89 -0.12 -2.49
CA LYS A 15 -4.60 -0.64 -3.67
C LYS A 15 -5.61 0.38 -4.17
N CYS A 16 -6.05 0.20 -5.41
CA CYS A 16 -7.13 1.00 -5.97
C CYS A 16 -8.36 0.12 -6.28
N LEU A 17 -9.56 0.67 -6.11
CA LEU A 17 -10.80 0.11 -6.64
C LEU A 17 -11.31 0.92 -7.83
N TYR A 18 -11.92 0.24 -8.80
CA TYR A 18 -12.57 0.83 -9.97
C TYR A 18 -14.02 0.36 -10.09
N GLY A 19 -14.95 1.29 -10.39
CA GLY A 19 -16.33 0.98 -10.79
C GLY A 19 -16.50 1.12 -12.31
N SER A 20 -17.39 0.36 -12.94
CA SER A 20 -17.55 0.33 -14.41
C SER A 20 -18.23 1.59 -14.97
N VAL A 21 -17.46 2.54 -15.53
CA VAL A 21 -17.97 3.86 -16.00
C VAL A 21 -17.61 4.23 -17.45
N GLY A 22 -17.41 3.24 -18.34
CA GLY A 22 -17.06 3.51 -19.75
C GLY A 22 -15.66 4.14 -19.91
N VAL A 23 -14.74 3.75 -19.01
CA VAL A 23 -13.32 4.08 -19.03
C VAL A 23 -12.55 2.75 -18.93
N ALA A 24 -11.34 2.67 -19.46
CA ALA A 24 -10.49 1.52 -19.18
C ALA A 24 -10.17 1.47 -17.67
N ALA A 25 -10.07 0.26 -17.11
CA ALA A 25 -9.59 0.08 -15.75
C ALA A 25 -8.14 0.60 -15.64
N PRO A 26 -7.78 1.36 -14.58
CA PRO A 26 -6.39 1.77 -14.35
C PRO A 26 -5.44 0.58 -14.26
N ARG A 27 -4.19 0.79 -14.70
CA ARG A 27 -3.11 -0.19 -14.75
C ARG A 27 -1.88 0.26 -14.00
N ASP A 28 -1.71 1.56 -13.82
CA ASP A 28 -0.65 2.15 -13.00
C ASP A 28 -1.06 3.50 -12.38
N TRP A 29 -0.23 4.03 -11.49
CA TRP A 29 -0.48 5.30 -10.78
C TRP A 29 -0.67 6.50 -11.72
N SER A 30 -0.04 6.47 -12.90
CA SER A 30 -0.19 7.51 -13.93
C SER A 30 -1.61 7.61 -14.50
N ASP A 31 -2.37 6.50 -14.53
CA ASP A 31 -3.73 6.47 -15.05
C ASP A 31 -4.70 7.27 -14.16
N LEU A 32 -4.38 7.48 -12.87
CA LEU A 32 -5.14 8.36 -11.97
C LEU A 32 -5.19 9.82 -12.46
N LEU A 33 -4.26 10.23 -13.33
CA LEU A 33 -4.19 11.57 -13.92
C LEU A 33 -5.11 11.72 -15.15
N HIS A 34 -5.81 10.67 -15.58
CA HIS A 34 -6.67 10.72 -16.75
C HIS A 34 -7.83 11.74 -16.55
N PRO A 35 -8.09 12.67 -17.49
CA PRO A 35 -9.02 13.78 -17.26
C PRO A 35 -10.46 13.39 -16.87
N LYS A 36 -10.93 12.19 -17.26
CA LYS A 36 -12.24 11.66 -16.85
C LYS A 36 -12.38 11.39 -15.35
N PHE A 37 -11.28 11.29 -14.59
CA PHE A 37 -11.32 11.03 -13.15
C PHE A 37 -11.33 12.31 -12.30
N LYS A 38 -11.43 13.49 -12.92
CA LYS A 38 -11.38 14.78 -12.22
C LYS A 38 -12.53 14.92 -11.21
N GLY A 39 -12.19 15.03 -9.93
CA GLY A 39 -13.16 15.07 -8.84
C GLY A 39 -13.88 13.73 -8.61
N ARG A 40 -13.28 12.61 -9.01
CA ARG A 40 -13.86 11.24 -8.90
C ARG A 40 -12.98 10.25 -8.15
N ILE A 41 -11.82 10.68 -7.62
CA ILE A 41 -10.93 9.82 -6.86
C ILE A 41 -11.01 10.14 -5.37
N ALA A 42 -11.34 9.18 -4.53
CA ALA A 42 -11.22 9.34 -3.09
C ALA A 42 -9.85 8.85 -2.62
N PHE A 43 -9.13 9.66 -1.84
CA PHE A 43 -7.80 9.34 -1.31
C PHE A 43 -7.84 9.26 0.23
N PRO A 44 -6.94 8.48 0.87
CA PRO A 44 -6.74 8.56 2.30
C PRO A 44 -6.05 9.89 2.66
N ALA A 45 -6.14 10.32 3.92
CA ALA A 45 -5.55 11.57 4.40
C ALA A 45 -4.01 11.47 4.63
N SER A 46 -3.28 10.93 3.65
CA SER A 46 -1.85 10.62 3.74
C SER A 46 -1.00 11.57 2.89
N SER A 47 -0.36 12.54 3.54
CA SER A 47 0.66 13.40 2.93
C SER A 47 1.80 12.60 2.27
N ARG A 48 2.27 11.55 2.96
CA ARG A 48 3.33 10.65 2.46
C ARG A 48 2.86 9.85 1.23
N GLY A 49 1.63 9.34 1.27
CA GLY A 49 1.01 8.61 0.17
C GLY A 49 0.82 9.48 -1.06
N LEU A 50 0.26 10.69 -0.91
CA LEU A 50 0.03 11.60 -2.05
C LEU A 50 1.32 12.00 -2.78
N VAL A 51 2.39 12.34 -2.04
CA VAL A 51 3.69 12.65 -2.67
C VAL A 51 4.33 11.39 -3.26
N GLY A 52 4.20 10.23 -2.61
CA GLY A 52 4.69 8.96 -3.12
C GLY A 52 4.02 8.50 -4.43
N ILE A 53 2.70 8.67 -4.54
CA ILE A 53 1.96 8.45 -5.79
C ILE A 53 2.45 9.43 -6.86
N ALA A 54 2.65 10.70 -6.53
CA ALA A 54 3.23 11.68 -7.46
C ALA A 54 4.62 11.23 -7.97
N LEU A 55 5.49 10.72 -7.10
CA LEU A 55 6.79 10.16 -7.47
C LEU A 55 6.66 8.95 -8.39
N LYS A 56 5.78 7.99 -8.09
CA LYS A 56 5.50 6.84 -8.98
C LYS A 56 5.04 7.28 -10.37
N THR A 57 4.19 8.30 -10.48
CA THR A 57 3.79 8.87 -11.80
C THR A 57 4.90 9.63 -12.54
N LEU A 58 6.07 9.78 -11.93
CA LEU A 58 7.30 10.34 -12.49
C LEU A 58 8.41 9.28 -12.65
N GLY A 59 8.10 7.99 -12.43
CA GLY A 59 9.05 6.87 -12.55
C GLY A 59 9.91 6.61 -11.31
N LEU A 60 9.68 7.34 -10.21
CA LEU A 60 10.42 7.28 -8.96
C LEU A 60 9.74 6.37 -7.91
N GLY A 61 10.49 5.90 -6.91
CA GLY A 61 9.94 5.13 -5.78
C GLY A 61 9.26 6.02 -4.72
N PHE A 62 8.40 5.44 -3.87
CA PHE A 62 7.84 6.13 -2.70
C PHE A 62 8.95 6.63 -1.77
N ASN A 63 10.08 5.93 -1.67
CA ASN A 63 11.21 6.32 -0.82
C ASN A 63 12.18 7.32 -1.43
N SER A 64 11.87 7.89 -2.61
CA SER A 64 12.77 8.81 -3.29
C SER A 64 13.02 10.09 -2.48
N ASN A 65 14.29 10.36 -2.22
CA ASN A 65 14.80 11.50 -1.49
C ASN A 65 15.26 12.63 -2.44
N ALA A 66 15.71 13.74 -1.87
CA ALA A 66 16.15 14.90 -2.66
C ALA A 66 17.35 14.63 -3.61
N ASN A 67 18.25 13.69 -3.27
CA ASN A 67 19.31 13.25 -4.19
C ASN A 67 18.77 12.41 -5.34
N ASP A 68 17.79 11.54 -5.09
CA ASP A 68 17.20 10.70 -6.14
C ASP A 68 16.51 11.56 -7.19
N LEU A 69 15.78 12.60 -6.78
CA LEU A 69 15.21 13.61 -7.69
C LEU A 69 16.28 14.25 -8.58
N ARG A 70 17.41 14.67 -7.98
CA ARG A 70 18.54 15.27 -8.70
C ARG A 70 19.16 14.28 -9.70
N ALA A 71 19.39 13.03 -9.27
CA ALA A 71 19.97 11.97 -10.10
C ALA A 71 19.08 11.59 -11.30
N TRP A 72 17.75 11.58 -11.10
CA TRP A 72 16.76 11.29 -12.15
C TRP A 72 16.35 12.52 -12.99
N GLY A 73 16.91 13.70 -12.73
CA GLY A 73 16.57 14.94 -13.45
C GLY A 73 15.16 15.48 -13.17
N VAL A 74 14.51 15.02 -12.09
CA VAL A 74 13.16 15.45 -11.71
C VAL A 74 13.25 16.70 -10.83
N SER A 75 12.77 17.83 -11.34
CA SER A 75 12.77 19.10 -10.57
C SER A 75 11.68 19.13 -9.48
N GLU A 76 11.93 19.88 -8.40
CA GLU A 76 10.91 20.14 -7.37
C GLU A 76 9.63 20.74 -7.98
N THR A 77 9.75 21.58 -9.01
CA THR A 77 8.61 22.15 -9.75
C THR A 77 7.77 21.08 -10.46
N ALA A 78 8.42 20.07 -11.06
CA ALA A 78 7.72 18.97 -11.72
C ALA A 78 6.97 18.09 -10.69
N LEU A 79 7.60 17.78 -9.55
CA LEU A 79 6.95 17.05 -8.47
C LEU A 79 5.79 17.85 -7.87
N LYS A 80 5.96 19.15 -7.59
CA LYS A 80 4.89 20.00 -7.07
C LYS A 80 3.72 20.09 -8.05
N LYS A 81 4.00 20.28 -9.35
CA LYS A 81 2.97 20.25 -10.39
C LYS A 81 2.18 18.95 -10.35
N ARG A 82 2.86 17.81 -10.22
CA ARG A 82 2.22 16.49 -10.19
C ARG A 82 1.36 16.27 -8.94
N VAL A 83 1.82 16.69 -7.76
CA VAL A 83 1.01 16.67 -6.53
C VAL A 83 -0.26 17.52 -6.70
N GLN A 84 -0.14 18.70 -7.32
CA GLN A 84 -1.29 19.58 -7.59
C GLN A 84 -2.23 19.03 -8.67
N GLU A 85 -1.74 18.26 -9.64
CA GLU A 85 -2.58 17.52 -10.59
C GLU A 85 -3.39 16.42 -9.87
N LEU A 86 -2.77 15.61 -9.02
CA LEU A 86 -3.47 14.60 -8.21
C LEU A 86 -4.51 15.22 -7.27
N LYS A 87 -4.20 16.35 -6.62
CA LYS A 87 -5.17 17.10 -5.81
C LYS A 87 -6.41 17.56 -6.60
N ARG A 88 -6.29 17.80 -7.92
CA ARG A 88 -7.43 18.14 -8.80
C ARG A 88 -8.23 16.91 -9.24
N GLN A 89 -7.63 15.72 -9.19
CA GLN A 89 -8.33 14.45 -9.43
C GLN A 89 -9.14 14.02 -8.21
N ALA A 90 -8.69 14.40 -7.02
CA ALA A 90 -9.35 14.10 -5.77
C ALA A 90 -10.78 14.68 -5.69
N LEU A 91 -11.73 13.84 -5.30
CA LEU A 91 -13.01 14.23 -4.71
C LEU A 91 -12.81 14.68 -3.26
N LEU A 92 -12.03 13.91 -2.49
CA LEU A 92 -11.75 14.15 -1.08
C LEU A 92 -10.44 13.49 -0.63
N PHE A 93 -9.95 13.92 0.53
CA PHE A 93 -8.86 13.30 1.29
C PHE A 93 -9.33 13.03 2.72
N ASP A 94 -9.63 11.77 3.07
CA ASP A 94 -10.11 11.40 4.41
C ASP A 94 -9.82 9.92 4.72
N ASP A 95 -9.33 9.58 5.91
CA ASP A 95 -8.98 8.20 6.29
C ASP A 95 -10.16 7.24 6.49
N ARG A 96 -11.42 7.71 6.43
CA ARG A 96 -12.64 6.91 6.65
C ARG A 96 -13.71 7.14 5.57
N GLU A 97 -13.95 8.39 5.19
CA GLU A 97 -14.98 8.74 4.20
C GLU A 97 -14.57 8.36 2.77
N HIS A 98 -13.29 8.12 2.49
CA HIS A 98 -12.81 7.73 1.16
C HIS A 98 -13.45 6.43 0.65
N VAL A 99 -13.56 5.40 1.50
CA VAL A 99 -14.24 4.15 1.15
C VAL A 99 -15.76 4.32 1.06
N ARG A 100 -16.36 5.21 1.85
CA ARG A 100 -17.80 5.49 1.81
C ARG A 100 -18.21 6.20 0.53
N ALA A 101 -17.44 7.21 0.10
CA ALA A 101 -17.67 7.92 -1.15
C ALA A 101 -17.64 6.98 -2.38
N PHE A 102 -16.80 5.95 -2.37
CA PHE A 102 -16.86 4.91 -3.40
C PHE A 102 -18.06 3.97 -3.23
N ALA A 103 -18.37 3.54 -1.99
CA ALA A 103 -19.51 2.66 -1.70
C ALA A 103 -20.85 3.24 -2.18
N PHE A 104 -21.05 4.55 -2.02
CA PHE A 104 -22.25 5.27 -2.46
C PHE A 104 -22.19 5.78 -3.91
N GLY A 105 -21.04 5.65 -4.59
CA GLY A 105 -20.88 6.00 -6.01
C GLY A 105 -20.49 7.47 -6.29
N ASP A 106 -20.24 8.29 -5.26
CA ASP A 106 -19.73 9.66 -5.42
C ASP A 106 -18.34 9.66 -6.08
N ALA A 107 -17.50 8.71 -5.66
CA ALA A 107 -16.19 8.42 -6.23
C ALA A 107 -16.23 7.20 -7.16
N TRP A 108 -15.51 7.27 -8.28
CA TRP A 108 -15.36 6.17 -9.25
C TRP A 108 -14.08 5.37 -9.03
N LEU A 109 -13.14 5.97 -8.31
CA LEU A 109 -11.89 5.39 -7.87
C LEU A 109 -11.73 5.66 -6.38
N VAL A 110 -11.23 4.67 -5.63
CA VAL A 110 -10.71 4.92 -4.28
C VAL A 110 -9.33 4.29 -4.17
N VAL A 111 -8.37 5.10 -3.72
CA VAL A 111 -7.08 4.63 -3.23
C VAL A 111 -7.27 4.32 -1.74
N GLY A 112 -6.83 3.17 -1.28
CA GLY A 112 -6.97 2.81 0.12
C GLY A 112 -6.09 1.65 0.52
N SER A 113 -6.10 1.36 1.80
CA SER A 113 -5.38 0.21 2.33
C SER A 113 -6.02 -1.09 1.87
N SER A 114 -5.23 -2.17 1.74
CA SER A 114 -5.76 -3.42 1.21
C SER A 114 -6.85 -4.01 2.11
N LEU A 115 -6.80 -3.74 3.42
CA LEU A 115 -7.86 -4.12 4.34
C LEU A 115 -9.16 -3.39 3.99
N ASP A 116 -9.09 -2.06 3.85
CA ASP A 116 -10.24 -1.20 3.61
C ASP A 116 -10.87 -1.51 2.23
N VAL A 117 -10.04 -1.62 1.18
CA VAL A 117 -10.55 -1.91 -0.18
C VAL A 117 -10.97 -3.36 -0.38
N MET A 118 -10.39 -4.34 0.33
CA MET A 118 -10.87 -5.73 0.26
C MET A 118 -12.22 -5.86 0.94
N ALA A 119 -12.40 -5.28 2.13
CA ALA A 119 -13.70 -5.22 2.80
C ALA A 119 -14.77 -4.56 1.91
N LEU A 120 -14.40 -3.47 1.22
CA LEU A 120 -15.29 -2.78 0.27
C LEU A 120 -15.59 -3.63 -0.98
N SER A 121 -14.61 -4.38 -1.51
CA SER A 121 -14.84 -5.28 -2.66
C SER A 121 -15.76 -6.47 -2.33
N ALA A 122 -15.83 -6.88 -1.06
CA ALA A 122 -16.71 -7.95 -0.61
C ALA A 122 -18.18 -7.51 -0.48
N THR A 123 -18.44 -6.20 -0.37
CA THR A 123 -19.80 -5.63 -0.22
C THR A 123 -20.30 -4.94 -1.49
N VAL A 124 -19.40 -4.44 -2.34
CA VAL A 124 -19.73 -3.68 -3.56
C VAL A 124 -19.45 -4.53 -4.80
N SER A 125 -20.48 -5.19 -5.32
CA SER A 125 -20.38 -6.20 -6.40
C SER A 125 -19.73 -5.72 -7.71
N GLN A 126 -19.87 -4.42 -8.04
CA GLN A 126 -19.28 -3.78 -9.21
C GLN A 126 -17.82 -3.36 -9.02
N ALA A 127 -17.28 -3.47 -7.80
CA ALA A 127 -15.93 -3.03 -7.48
C ALA A 127 -14.88 -3.99 -8.03
N ARG A 128 -13.83 -3.44 -8.65
CA ARG A 128 -12.68 -4.19 -9.17
C ARG A 128 -11.40 -3.75 -8.46
N LEU A 129 -10.74 -4.70 -7.79
CA LEU A 129 -9.44 -4.52 -7.14
C LEU A 129 -8.31 -4.58 -8.16
N PHE A 130 -7.42 -3.60 -8.12
CA PHE A 130 -6.23 -3.56 -8.95
C PHE A 130 -5.01 -3.09 -8.12
N VAL A 131 -3.83 -3.61 -8.48
CA VAL A 131 -2.53 -3.20 -7.91
C VAL A 131 -1.67 -2.58 -9.03
N PRO A 132 -1.12 -1.37 -8.83
CA PRO A 132 -0.24 -0.68 -9.80
C PRO A 132 0.95 -1.52 -10.28
N ALA A 133 1.16 -1.57 -11.59
CA ALA A 133 2.21 -2.38 -12.22
C ALA A 133 3.65 -1.92 -11.91
N SER A 134 3.84 -0.63 -11.58
CA SER A 134 5.08 -0.06 -11.03
C SER A 134 5.30 -0.33 -9.53
N GLY A 135 4.43 -1.13 -8.91
CA GLY A 135 4.46 -1.43 -7.49
C GLY A 135 3.84 -0.35 -6.61
N THR A 136 3.68 -0.68 -5.34
CA THR A 136 2.89 0.09 -4.37
C THR A 136 3.57 0.07 -2.99
N THR A 137 2.96 0.68 -1.97
CA THR A 137 3.48 0.61 -0.61
C THR A 137 3.17 -0.75 0.03
N LEU A 138 4.20 -1.30 0.66
CA LEU A 138 4.12 -2.44 1.58
C LEU A 138 4.18 -1.93 3.02
N TRP A 139 3.61 -2.69 3.93
CA TRP A 139 3.81 -2.52 5.37
C TRP A 139 3.49 -3.84 6.08
N ALA A 140 3.88 -3.96 7.36
CA ALA A 140 3.63 -5.14 8.18
C ALA A 140 3.25 -4.72 9.61
N ASP A 141 2.33 -5.47 10.23
CA ASP A 141 2.08 -5.39 11.67
C ASP A 141 3.17 -6.21 12.35
N LEU A 142 3.89 -5.60 13.28
CA LEU A 142 4.97 -6.25 14.02
C LEU A 142 4.61 -6.29 15.50
N PHE A 143 4.71 -7.48 16.09
CA PHE A 143 4.68 -7.62 17.53
C PHE A 143 6.03 -7.20 18.11
N VAL A 144 6.00 -6.30 19.10
CA VAL A 144 7.20 -5.72 19.71
C VAL A 144 7.13 -5.84 21.23
N GLN A 145 8.27 -6.11 21.85
CA GLN A 145 8.40 -6.03 23.31
C GLN A 145 8.91 -4.62 23.69
N PRO A 146 8.14 -3.80 24.42
CA PRO A 146 8.62 -2.50 24.91
C PRO A 146 9.80 -2.69 25.87
N SER A 147 10.84 -1.86 25.77
CA SER A 147 12.02 -1.94 26.65
C SER A 147 11.68 -1.73 28.14
N SER A 148 10.61 -0.99 28.44
CA SER A 148 10.05 -0.81 29.78
C SER A 148 9.37 -2.06 30.36
N SER A 149 9.04 -3.07 29.53
CA SER A 149 8.38 -4.30 29.98
C SER A 149 9.32 -5.29 30.69
N LYS A 150 10.61 -4.97 30.81
CA LYS A 150 11.59 -5.73 31.64
C LYS A 150 11.33 -5.69 33.15
N ALA A 151 10.21 -5.09 33.58
CA ALA A 151 9.79 -4.98 34.97
C ALA A 151 9.08 -6.24 35.51
N THR A 152 9.43 -7.44 35.03
CA THR A 152 8.89 -8.72 35.52
C THR A 152 9.79 -9.33 36.60
N ARG A 153 9.55 -8.93 37.86
CA ARG A 153 10.04 -9.46 39.16
C ARG A 153 11.55 -9.57 39.40
N ASP A 154 12.34 -9.93 38.40
CA ASP A 154 13.82 -9.96 38.41
C ASP A 154 14.38 -9.09 37.27
N PRO A 155 15.28 -8.12 37.55
CA PRO A 155 15.74 -7.15 36.56
C PRO A 155 16.79 -7.75 35.60
N GLY A 156 16.35 -8.44 34.56
CA GLY A 156 17.25 -8.91 33.49
C GLY A 156 16.58 -9.66 32.35
N GLU A 157 15.68 -10.59 32.68
CA GLU A 157 15.18 -11.59 31.72
C GLU A 157 13.80 -11.23 31.13
N PRO A 158 13.58 -11.46 29.82
CA PRO A 158 12.24 -11.38 29.22
C PRO A 158 11.30 -12.42 29.84
N SER A 159 10.01 -12.09 29.97
CA SER A 159 9.01 -13.07 30.40
C SER A 159 9.02 -14.32 29.49
N PRO A 160 9.10 -15.55 30.04
CA PRO A 160 9.11 -16.78 29.24
C PRO A 160 7.80 -17.01 28.47
N LEU A 161 6.75 -16.26 28.78
CA LEU A 161 5.50 -16.26 28.03
C LEU A 161 5.63 -15.57 26.66
N ILE A 162 6.61 -14.69 26.46
CA ILE A 162 6.78 -13.97 25.18
C ILE A 162 7.25 -14.92 24.07
N PRO A 163 8.33 -15.72 24.24
CA PRO A 163 8.70 -16.75 23.26
C PRO A 163 7.56 -17.74 23.00
N ALA A 164 6.94 -18.30 24.05
CA ALA A 164 5.86 -19.27 23.91
C ALA A 164 4.64 -18.72 23.15
N TRP A 165 4.33 -17.44 23.31
CA TRP A 165 3.27 -16.77 22.57
C TRP A 165 3.64 -16.47 21.11
N LEU A 166 4.91 -16.13 20.83
CA LEU A 166 5.43 -15.98 19.46
C LEU A 166 5.40 -17.32 18.71
N ASP A 167 5.88 -18.40 19.32
CA ASP A 167 5.82 -19.76 18.74
C ASP A 167 4.37 -20.19 18.47
N PHE A 168 3.45 -19.84 19.37
CA PHE A 168 2.03 -20.12 19.20
C PHE A 168 1.43 -19.40 17.99
N ILE A 169 1.64 -18.08 17.83
CA ILE A 169 1.06 -17.31 16.72
C ILE A 169 1.77 -17.57 15.37
N LEU A 170 3.05 -17.95 15.39
CA LEU A 170 3.83 -18.32 14.21
C LEU A 170 3.74 -19.82 13.88
N SER A 171 2.92 -20.59 14.59
CA SER A 171 2.72 -22.01 14.26
C SER A 171 2.07 -22.19 12.87
N PRO A 172 2.52 -23.15 12.02
CA PRO A 172 1.96 -23.33 10.67
C PRO A 172 0.45 -23.56 10.62
N SER A 173 -0.13 -24.16 11.66
CA SER A 173 -1.58 -24.36 11.82
C SER A 173 -2.36 -23.05 11.96
N ARG A 174 -1.70 -21.92 12.26
CA ARG A 174 -2.31 -20.58 12.32
C ARG A 174 -2.02 -19.70 11.11
N SER A 175 -1.19 -20.14 10.17
CA SER A 175 -0.88 -19.40 8.93
C SER A 175 -2.11 -19.06 8.08
N VAL A 176 -3.22 -19.81 8.24
CA VAL A 176 -4.47 -19.71 7.47
C VAL A 176 -5.63 -19.09 8.27
N THR A 177 -5.47 -18.83 9.58
CA THR A 177 -6.59 -18.46 10.45
C THR A 177 -7.13 -17.06 10.17
N THR A 178 -8.29 -17.01 9.52
CA THR A 178 -8.96 -15.79 9.02
C THR A 178 -10.08 -15.25 9.91
N THR A 179 -10.33 -15.86 11.07
CA THR A 179 -11.42 -15.48 11.98
C THR A 179 -10.89 -14.87 13.29
N GLY A 180 -11.20 -13.59 13.53
CA GLY A 180 -10.98 -12.88 14.79
C GLY A 180 -9.90 -11.80 14.73
N LEU A 181 -8.80 -12.04 14.00
CA LEU A 181 -7.82 -11.01 13.63
C LEU A 181 -8.20 -10.43 12.27
N LYS A 182 -8.12 -9.10 12.14
CA LYS A 182 -8.33 -8.40 10.86
C LYS A 182 -7.34 -8.94 9.82
N SER A 183 -7.82 -9.20 8.60
CA SER A 183 -7.10 -9.97 7.60
C SER A 183 -5.73 -9.39 7.24
N GLY A 184 -4.70 -10.24 7.40
CA GLY A 184 -3.35 -10.03 6.93
C GLY A 184 -2.73 -11.37 6.54
N LEU A 185 -1.79 -11.34 5.60
CA LEU A 185 -0.96 -12.47 5.20
C LEU A 185 0.04 -12.78 6.31
N SER A 186 0.06 -14.04 6.77
CA SER A 186 1.14 -14.56 7.61
C SER A 186 2.48 -14.50 6.86
N PRO A 187 3.60 -14.14 7.51
CA PRO A 187 4.93 -14.19 6.88
C PRO A 187 5.27 -15.56 6.28
N LEU A 188 4.72 -16.64 6.83
CA LEU A 188 4.85 -18.02 6.32
C LEU A 188 4.20 -18.27 4.94
N LEU A 189 3.44 -17.29 4.43
CA LEU A 189 2.79 -17.34 3.12
C LEU A 189 3.44 -16.38 2.09
N LEU A 190 4.51 -15.67 2.47
CA LEU A 190 5.30 -14.90 1.52
C LEU A 190 6.15 -15.87 0.68
N PRO A 191 6.37 -15.60 -0.62
CA PRO A 191 7.26 -16.42 -1.43
C PRO A 191 8.69 -16.32 -0.92
N ASP A 192 9.42 -17.45 -0.92
CA ASP A 192 10.82 -17.51 -0.50
C ASP A 192 11.67 -16.53 -1.31
N THR A 193 12.24 -15.53 -0.63
CA THR A 193 13.12 -14.52 -1.24
C THR A 193 14.47 -15.08 -1.72
N GLY A 194 14.79 -16.33 -1.33
CA GLY A 194 15.96 -17.08 -1.78
C GLY A 194 15.72 -18.04 -2.94
N ALA A 195 14.47 -18.21 -3.39
CA ALA A 195 14.22 -18.88 -4.67
C ALA A 195 14.44 -17.86 -5.79
N GLU A 196 15.53 -18.02 -6.55
CA GLU A 196 15.66 -17.45 -7.89
C GLU A 196 14.57 -18.07 -8.78
N GLY A 197 13.36 -17.50 -8.70
CA GLY A 197 12.26 -17.85 -9.58
C GLY A 197 12.73 -17.68 -11.02
N ALA A 198 12.73 -18.78 -11.77
CA ALA A 198 13.34 -18.86 -13.08
C ALA A 198 13.00 -17.62 -13.94
N PRO A 199 13.99 -16.99 -14.61
CA PRO A 199 13.81 -15.74 -15.34
C PRO A 199 12.90 -15.97 -16.56
N GLY A 200 11.58 -15.92 -16.35
CA GLY A 200 10.62 -16.41 -17.32
C GLY A 200 9.14 -16.38 -16.93
N GLN A 201 8.74 -16.25 -15.64
CA GLN A 201 7.34 -15.91 -15.33
C GLN A 201 7.09 -14.44 -15.67
N ALA A 202 6.63 -14.25 -16.91
CA ALA A 202 6.66 -12.99 -17.61
C ALA A 202 5.75 -11.92 -16.97
N CYS A 203 6.38 -10.88 -16.43
CA CYS A 203 5.83 -9.53 -16.53
C CYS A 203 6.30 -8.89 -17.84
N GLY A 204 5.98 -9.57 -18.94
CA GLY A 204 6.40 -9.25 -20.31
C GLY A 204 5.21 -9.20 -21.25
N SER A 205 5.17 -8.13 -22.04
CA SER A 205 4.52 -7.82 -23.34
C SER A 205 3.52 -8.79 -24.02
N GLY A 206 2.73 -9.57 -23.28
CA GLY A 206 1.71 -10.49 -23.79
C GLY A 206 0.27 -10.08 -23.49
N MET A 207 0.03 -8.87 -22.97
CA MET A 207 -1.32 -8.38 -22.68
C MET A 207 -1.99 -7.81 -23.93
N ASN A 208 -2.85 -8.61 -24.54
CA ASN A 208 -3.82 -8.15 -25.54
C ASN A 208 -4.83 -7.17 -24.91
N GLY A 209 -4.54 -5.87 -25.02
CA GLY A 209 -5.51 -4.81 -25.30
C GLY A 209 -6.49 -4.34 -24.21
N THR A 210 -6.96 -5.18 -23.28
CA THR A 210 -8.19 -4.85 -22.50
C THR A 210 -8.14 -5.03 -21.00
N GLU A 211 -7.22 -5.82 -20.46
CA GLU A 211 -7.18 -6.08 -19.01
C GLU A 211 -5.98 -5.42 -18.35
N GLY A 212 -6.26 -4.51 -17.40
CA GLY A 212 -5.27 -4.17 -16.38
C GLY A 212 -4.96 -5.39 -15.51
N LEU A 213 -4.03 -5.24 -14.58
CA LEU A 213 -3.70 -6.31 -13.63
C LEU A 213 -4.80 -6.45 -12.58
N ASN A 214 -5.97 -6.95 -13.03
CA ASN A 214 -6.94 -7.68 -12.23
C ASN A 214 -6.11 -8.66 -11.39
N VAL A 215 -6.05 -8.45 -10.08
CA VAL A 215 -5.24 -9.32 -9.23
C VAL A 215 -5.83 -10.70 -9.34
N ALA A 216 -5.14 -11.59 -10.06
CA ALA A 216 -5.48 -13.00 -10.13
C ALA A 216 -5.41 -13.51 -8.69
N LEU A 217 -6.59 -13.67 -8.09
CA LEU A 217 -6.75 -14.10 -6.71
C LEU A 217 -6.04 -15.45 -6.60
N ASP A 218 -5.00 -15.51 -5.77
CA ASP A 218 -4.30 -16.76 -5.60
C ASP A 218 -5.26 -17.82 -5.06
N VAL A 219 -5.09 -19.04 -5.58
CA VAL A 219 -5.93 -20.20 -5.34
C VAL A 219 -6.09 -20.35 -3.82
N LYS A 220 -7.35 -20.27 -3.35
CA LYS A 220 -7.82 -20.15 -1.94
C LYS A 220 -8.10 -18.72 -1.42
N GLY A 221 -8.33 -17.74 -2.31
CA GLY A 221 -8.89 -16.44 -1.91
C GLY A 221 -7.88 -15.51 -1.22
N ARG A 222 -6.59 -15.66 -1.55
CA ARG A 222 -5.49 -14.88 -0.97
C ARG A 222 -5.18 -13.68 -1.87
N PHE A 223 -5.05 -12.49 -1.29
CA PHE A 223 -4.87 -11.24 -2.01
C PHE A 223 -3.39 -10.79 -2.10
N LEU A 224 -2.52 -11.71 -2.54
CA LEU A 224 -1.10 -11.43 -2.80
C LEU A 224 -0.91 -10.88 -4.24
N PRO A 225 -0.19 -9.77 -4.46
CA PRO A 225 0.18 -9.33 -5.81
C PRO A 225 1.13 -10.32 -6.51
N PRO A 226 1.16 -10.38 -7.86
CA PRO A 226 2.15 -11.18 -8.58
C PRO A 226 3.60 -10.80 -8.20
N GLY A 227 4.50 -11.78 -8.20
CA GLY A 227 5.86 -11.63 -7.67
C GLY A 227 6.64 -10.42 -8.20
N CYS A 228 6.53 -10.10 -9.49
CA CYS A 228 7.21 -8.93 -10.07
C CYS A 228 6.65 -7.58 -9.56
N VAL A 229 5.37 -7.53 -9.19
CA VAL A 229 4.75 -6.34 -8.60
C VAL A 229 5.15 -6.23 -7.13
N LEU A 230 5.24 -7.35 -6.42
CA LEU A 230 5.76 -7.41 -5.06
C LEU A 230 7.22 -6.93 -5.00
N GLN A 231 8.07 -7.34 -5.94
CA GLN A 231 9.46 -6.89 -6.09
C GLN A 231 9.61 -5.39 -6.42
N ARG A 232 8.60 -4.77 -7.05
CA ARG A 232 8.55 -3.32 -7.35
C ARG A 232 7.87 -2.50 -6.25
N SER A 233 7.28 -3.19 -5.28
CA SER A 233 6.60 -2.59 -4.13
C SER A 233 7.60 -2.43 -2.98
N GLU A 234 7.37 -1.44 -2.13
CA GLU A 234 8.38 -0.98 -1.17
C GLU A 234 7.78 -0.65 0.20
N PHE A 235 8.47 -1.05 1.26
CA PHE A 235 8.16 -0.57 2.60
C PHE A 235 8.51 0.91 2.71
N LEU A 236 7.68 1.71 3.37
CA LEU A 236 7.99 3.12 3.62
C LEU A 236 9.11 3.24 4.66
N LEU A 237 10.23 3.83 4.24
CA LEU A 237 11.37 4.13 5.09
C LEU A 237 11.18 5.46 5.84
N PRO A 238 11.83 5.64 7.00
CA PRO A 238 11.92 6.95 7.66
C PRO A 238 12.53 7.99 6.72
N LEU A 239 11.95 9.19 6.70
CA LEU A 239 12.48 10.30 5.92
C LEU A 239 13.60 11.01 6.68
N ASP A 240 14.64 11.41 5.96
CA ASP A 240 15.61 12.39 6.44
C ASP A 240 15.00 13.81 6.48
N ARG A 241 15.75 14.76 7.03
CA ARG A 241 15.28 16.13 7.23
C ARG A 241 15.15 16.93 5.93
N GLU A 242 16.09 16.81 4.98
CA GLU A 242 16.04 17.49 3.68
C GLU A 242 14.80 17.01 2.90
N THR A 243 14.56 15.70 2.89
CA THR A 243 13.40 15.09 2.22
C THR A 243 12.09 15.44 2.92
N THR A 244 12.06 15.51 4.25
CA THR A 244 10.86 15.97 4.99
C THR A 244 10.50 17.41 4.62
N ASP A 245 11.48 18.31 4.61
CA ASP A 245 11.27 19.72 4.24
C ASP A 245 10.88 19.87 2.76
N LEU A 246 11.46 19.06 1.86
CA LEU A 246 11.05 18.95 0.46
C LEU A 246 9.57 18.57 0.34
N TYR A 247 9.13 17.50 1.02
CA TYR A 247 7.76 17.01 0.90
C TYR A 247 6.75 18.03 1.44
N ASN A 248 7.10 18.75 2.51
CA ASN A 248 6.30 19.86 3.03
C ASN A 248 6.13 20.98 1.98
N ARG A 249 7.20 21.36 1.24
CA ARG A 249 7.12 22.33 0.13
C ARG A 249 6.20 21.88 -1.01
N MET A 250 6.10 20.57 -1.28
CA MET A 250 5.24 20.01 -2.33
C MET A 250 3.76 20.06 -1.95
N LEU A 251 3.45 20.01 -0.65
CA LEU A 251 2.09 19.90 -0.11
C LEU A 251 1.41 21.26 0.12
N GLY A 252 2.17 22.34 0.33
CA GLY A 252 1.69 23.73 0.21
C GLY A 252 1.75 24.27 -1.21
#